data_AF-A0A2S9GL07-F1
#
_entry.id   AF-A0A2S9GL07-F1
#
_cell.length_a   1.000
_cell.length_b   1.000
_cell.length_c   1.000
_cell.angle_alpha   90.00
_cell.angle_beta   90.00
_cell.angle_gamma   90.00
#
_symmetry.space_group_name_H-M   'P 1'
#
loop_
_entity.id
_entity.type
_entity.pdbx_description
1 polymer ?
#
loop_
_entity_poly.entity_id
_entity_poly.type
_entity_poly.pdbx_seq_one_letter_code
_entity_poly.pdbx_strand_id
1 'polypeptide(L)'
;LVTAAKTTYVTTGMSMRVLGEHDEVDLGLLPETTQSLVLHAGASGVPGIGCTLPEVFDNASPGDEIFFDDGKIGGVVVAVAP
;
A
#
# COMPACT_ATOMS: atom_id res chain seq x y z
N LEU A 1 12.44 5.99 15.89
CA LEU A 1 12.96 5.52 14.58
C LEU A 1 12.77 4.01 14.56
N VAL A 2 11.93 3.50 13.67
CA VAL A 2 11.71 2.05 13.49
C VAL A 2 12.50 1.63 12.25
N THR A 3 13.29 0.56 12.36
CA THR A 3 14.02 -0.02 11.24
C THR A 3 13.56 -1.46 11.06
N ALA A 4 13.11 -1.81 9.86
CA ALA A 4 12.70 -3.15 9.51
C ALA A 4 13.64 -3.73 8.44
N ALA A 5 13.83 -5.05 8.46
CA ALA A 5 14.66 -5.75 7.48
C ALA A 5 14.07 -5.71 6.05
N LYS A 6 12.79 -5.38 5.92
CA LYS A 6 12.06 -5.24 4.65
C LYS A 6 11.14 -4.02 4.72
N THR A 7 10.72 -3.53 3.55
CA THR A 7 9.63 -2.56 3.43
C THR A 7 8.42 -3.08 4.19
N THR A 8 7.96 -2.30 5.16
CA THR A 8 6.85 -2.65 6.06
C THR A 8 5.94 -1.44 6.16
N TYR A 9 4.65 -1.64 5.90
CA TYR A 9 3.64 -0.62 6.16
C TYR A 9 3.24 -0.71 7.63
N VAL A 10 3.10 0.45 8.27
CA VAL A 10 2.75 0.55 9.68
C VAL A 10 1.49 1.36 9.83
N THR A 11 0.66 1.00 10.81
CA THR A 11 -0.55 1.73 11.16
C THR A 11 -0.57 2.00 12.67
N THR A 12 -1.31 3.02 13.07
CA THR A 12 -1.61 3.29 14.48
C THR A 12 -2.18 2.05 15.16
N GLY A 13 -1.65 1.69 16.32
CA GLY A 13 -2.05 0.51 17.09
C GLY A 13 -1.50 -0.81 16.55
N MET A 14 -0.67 -0.81 15.50
CA MET A 14 0.03 -2.03 15.08
C MET A 14 1.01 -2.45 16.17
N SER A 15 0.91 -3.71 16.62
CA SER A 15 1.87 -4.28 17.54
C SER A 15 3.15 -4.68 16.82
N MET A 16 4.30 -4.37 17.43
CA MET A 16 5.62 -4.66 16.92
C MET A 16 6.48 -5.32 17.99
N ARG A 17 7.46 -6.09 17.53
CA ARG A 17 8.43 -6.79 18.37
C ARG A 17 9.84 -6.57 17.83
N VAL A 18 10.81 -6.48 18.74
CA VAL A 18 12.22 -6.49 18.38
C VAL A 18 12.63 -7.90 17.98
N LEU A 19 13.29 -8.05 16.83
CA LEU A 19 13.76 -9.35 16.35
C LEU A 19 14.67 -10.01 17.39
N GLY A 20 14.29 -11.21 17.85
CA GLY A 20 15.02 -11.95 18.88
C GLY A 20 14.44 -11.82 20.29
N GLU A 21 13.52 -10.89 20.51
CA GLU A 21 12.87 -10.68 21.81
C GLU A 21 11.43 -11.20 21.83
N HIS A 22 10.86 -11.33 23.03
CA HIS A 22 9.49 -11.78 23.23
C HIS A 22 8.48 -10.68 23.51
N ASP A 23 8.95 -9.49 23.90
CA ASP A 23 8.09 -8.38 24.24
C ASP A 23 7.51 -7.70 23.00
N GLU A 24 6.23 -7.33 23.11
CA GLU A 24 5.49 -6.57 22.10
C GLU A 24 5.25 -5.14 22.57
N VAL A 25 5.19 -4.23 21.61
CA VAL A 25 4.85 -2.83 21.83
C VAL A 25 3.92 -2.35 20.71
N ASP A 26 2.81 -1.74 21.10
CA ASP A 26 1.91 -1.10 20.16
C ASP A 26 2.49 0.20 19.64
N LEU A 27 2.42 0.40 18.32
CA LEU A 27 2.66 1.71 17.73
C LEU A 27 1.58 2.68 18.22
N GLY A 28 2.01 3.78 18.81
CA GLY A 28 1.12 4.88 19.18
C GLY A 28 0.47 5.56 17.96
N LEU A 29 -0.19 6.69 18.21
CA LEU A 29 -0.76 7.51 17.13
C LEU A 29 0.33 7.90 16.13
N LEU A 30 0.19 7.47 14.89
CA LEU A 30 0.98 7.98 13.78
C LEU A 30 0.37 9.31 13.31
N PRO A 31 1.20 10.33 13.02
CA PRO A 31 0.69 11.61 12.53
C PRO A 31 -0.02 11.40 11.19
N GLU A 32 -1.18 12.04 11.03
CA GLU A 32 -1.86 12.09 9.74
C GLU A 32 -0.91 12.69 8.71
N THR A 33 -0.57 11.89 7.70
CA THR A 33 0.37 12.27 6.65
C THR A 33 -0.27 11.95 5.31
N THR A 34 -0.30 12.92 4.40
CA THR A 34 -0.70 12.64 3.01
C THR A 34 0.29 11.65 2.42
N GLN A 35 -0.21 10.48 2.03
CA GLN A 35 0.58 9.45 1.35
C GLN A 35 0.18 9.41 -0.12
N SER A 36 1.18 9.34 -0.99
CA SER A 36 0.99 9.19 -2.43
C SER A 36 1.89 8.08 -2.95
N LEU A 37 1.33 7.16 -3.73
CA LEU A 37 2.09 6.15 -4.46
C LEU A 37 2.13 6.56 -5.93
N VAL A 38 3.33 6.85 -6.45
CA VAL A 38 3.50 7.06 -7.90
C VAL A 38 3.59 5.70 -8.55
N LEU A 39 2.71 5.47 -9.51
CA LEU A 39 2.63 4.22 -10.25
C LEU A 39 3.23 4.44 -11.64
N HIS A 40 4.07 3.50 -12.07
CA HIS A 40 4.62 3.47 -13.42
C HIS A 40 4.17 2.18 -14.09
N ALA A 41 3.85 2.25 -15.38
CA ALA A 41 3.54 1.05 -16.16
C ALA A 41 4.71 0.07 -16.08
N GLY A 42 4.44 -1.14 -15.57
CA GLY A 42 5.42 -2.22 -15.54
C GLY A 42 5.58 -2.86 -16.91
N ALA A 43 6.81 -3.17 -17.32
CA ALA A 43 7.09 -4.03 -18.47
C ALA A 43 7.22 -5.49 -18.00
N SER A 44 6.10 -6.16 -17.71
CA SER A 44 6.13 -7.58 -17.31
C SER A 44 5.65 -8.45 -18.46
N GLY A 45 6.55 -9.28 -19.01
CA GLY A 45 6.23 -10.32 -19.99
C GLY A 45 5.58 -11.58 -19.39
N VAL A 46 4.89 -11.46 -18.25
CA VAL A 46 4.26 -12.58 -17.53
C VAL A 46 2.73 -12.50 -17.69
N PRO A 47 2.02 -13.60 -18.01
CA PRO A 47 0.57 -13.58 -18.18
C PRO A 47 -0.16 -13.29 -16.86
N GLY A 48 -0.90 -12.19 -16.81
CA GLY A 48 -1.90 -11.86 -15.80
C GLY A 48 -3.25 -11.61 -16.48
N ILE A 49 -4.34 -11.47 -15.71
CA ILE A 49 -5.64 -11.01 -16.25
C ILE A 49 -5.38 -9.67 -16.93
N GLY A 50 -5.55 -9.65 -18.25
CA GLY A 50 -5.01 -8.60 -19.12
C GLY A 50 -5.72 -7.27 -18.94
N CYS A 51 -5.18 -6.45 -18.05
CA CYS A 51 -5.23 -5.01 -18.16
C CYS A 51 -3.79 -4.53 -18.05
N THR A 52 -3.36 -3.72 -19.01
CA THR A 52 -2.15 -2.94 -18.77
C THR A 52 -2.46 -1.97 -17.61
N LEU A 53 -1.46 -1.61 -16.81
CA LEU A 53 -1.66 -0.65 -15.73
C LEU A 53 -2.39 0.64 -16.22
N PRO A 54 -2.10 1.18 -17.42
CA PRO A 54 -2.90 2.24 -18.03
C PRO A 54 -4.40 1.92 -18.17
N GLU A 55 -4.76 0.76 -18.72
CA GLU A 55 -6.17 0.36 -18.92
C GLU A 55 -6.94 0.20 -17.60
N VAL A 56 -6.26 -0.14 -16.50
CA VAL A 56 -6.89 -0.14 -15.16
C VAL A 56 -7.31 1.26 -14.75
N PHE A 57 -6.48 2.27 -15.02
CA PHE A 57 -6.81 3.66 -14.65
C PHE A 57 -7.97 4.21 -15.47
N ASP A 58 -8.14 3.79 -16.72
CA ASP A 58 -9.29 4.17 -17.55
C ASP A 58 -10.64 3.69 -16.97
N ASN A 59 -10.61 2.65 -16.14
CA ASN A 59 -11.80 2.06 -15.53
C ASN A 59 -11.99 2.43 -14.05
N ALA A 60 -11.01 3.10 -13.43
CA ALA A 60 -11.10 3.51 -12.05
C ALA A 60 -12.06 4.70 -11.89
N SER A 61 -12.91 4.66 -10.87
CA SER A 61 -13.86 5.70 -10.52
C SER A 61 -13.78 6.06 -9.03
N PRO A 62 -14.06 7.31 -8.63
CA PRO A 62 -14.18 7.65 -7.22
C PRO A 62 -15.20 6.73 -6.51
N GLY A 63 -14.78 6.16 -5.38
CA GLY A 63 -15.54 5.15 -4.64
C GLY A 63 -15.08 3.71 -4.86
N ASP A 64 -14.29 3.43 -5.90
CA ASP A 64 -13.74 2.09 -6.10
C ASP A 64 -12.71 1.72 -5.04
N GLU A 65 -12.74 0.47 -4.60
CA GLU A 65 -11.69 -0.10 -3.76
C GLU A 65 -10.47 -0.44 -4.61
N ILE A 66 -9.29 -0.06 -4.12
CA ILE A 66 -8.02 -0.37 -4.74
C ILE A 66 -7.09 -1.03 -3.74
N PHE A 67 -6.34 -2.02 -4.22
CA PHE A 67 -5.45 -2.83 -3.41
C PHE A 67 -4.07 -2.92 -4.08
N PHE A 68 -3.01 -2.59 -3.33
CA PHE A 68 -1.62 -2.69 -3.77
C PHE A 68 -0.85 -3.69 -2.89
N ASP A 69 0.30 -4.15 -3.42
CA ASP A 69 1.20 -5.10 -2.75
C ASP A 69 0.47 -6.33 -2.21
N ASP A 70 -0.11 -7.14 -3.11
CA ASP A 70 -0.88 -8.35 -2.78
C ASP A 70 -2.02 -8.12 -1.78
N GLY A 71 -2.62 -6.91 -1.79
CA GLY A 71 -3.72 -6.55 -0.89
C GLY A 71 -3.30 -5.96 0.45
N LYS A 72 -2.00 -5.76 0.69
CA LYS A 72 -1.50 -5.22 1.97
C LYS A 72 -1.78 -3.72 2.14
N ILE A 73 -1.90 -2.99 1.04
CA ILE A 73 -2.29 -1.58 1.05
C ILE A 73 -3.65 -1.48 0.39
N GLY A 74 -4.68 -1.13 1.15
CA GLY A 74 -6.01 -0.87 0.62
C GLY A 74 -6.32 0.63 0.63
N GLY A 75 -7.20 1.05 -0.26
CA GLY A 75 -7.72 2.41 -0.29
C GLY A 75 -9.00 2.52 -1.09
N VAL A 76 -9.56 3.72 -1.08
CA VAL A 76 -10.71 4.09 -1.92
C VAL A 76 -10.26 5.20 -2.85
N VAL A 77 -10.55 5.08 -4.14
CA VAL A 77 -10.28 6.13 -5.12
C VAL A 77 -11.10 7.36 -4.72
N VAL A 78 -10.44 8.51 -4.52
CA VAL A 78 -11.12 9.78 -4.17
C VAL A 78 -11.19 10.74 -5.35
N ALA A 79 -10.30 10.59 -6.33
CA ALA A 79 -10.24 11.40 -7.55
C ALA A 79 -9.45 10.64 -8.63
N VAL A 80 -9.76 10.93 -9.89
CA VAL A 80 -9.04 10.44 -11.08
C VAL A 80 -8.67 11.66 -11.92
N ALA A 81 -7.45 11.66 -12.46
CA ALA A 81 -6.96 12.71 -13.36
C ALA A 81 -6.78 12.15 -14.78
N PRO A 82 -6.94 12.98 -15.83
CA PRO A 82 -6.65 12.59 -17.21
C PRO A 82 -5.18 12.23 -17.46
#